data_AF-A0A2J0MWA3-F1
#
_entry.id   AF-A0A2J0MWA3-F1
#
_cell.length_a   1.000
_cell.length_b   1.000
_cell.length_c   1.000
_cell.angle_alpha   90.00
_cell.angle_beta   90.00
_cell.angle_gamma   90.00
#
_symmetry.space_group_name_H-M   'P 1'
#
loop_
_entity.id
_entity.type
_entity.pdbx_description
1 polymer ?
#
loop_
_entity_poly.entity_id
_entity_poly.type
_entity_poly.pdbx_seq_one_letter_code
_entity_poly.pdbx_strand_id
1 'polypeptide(L)'
;MKTKILFTSAFFLGLILLGINISGFFIPLRSERLLEETAYGHKTDDQIDLSADEALQILEYSGGISEEDTIKTGTETVEKAILHYWDDELADEFGLRVPMHENWILWGGSHIMPQYFRKYEFCHYWEKGIERGVGWCSQSSSILAQYLRKRDVNADIYVMYGHVVVIAGTLRHVADPDYGVYLPFTIEEIESDPEMIRPYYADAGYSAEEIGIAVRAFDPNAEKLIAPDFVRYSDYCALRHRIFEQVVYILKWLIPILFIAPLVYSAYRRNNLEHIRSN
;
A
#
# COMPACT_ATOMS: atom_id res chain seq x y z
N MET A 1 -11.22 -33.67 -30.01
CA MET A 1 -10.02 -33.95 -29.18
C MET A 1 -9.39 -32.66 -28.65
N LYS A 2 -9.00 -31.70 -29.51
CA LYS A 2 -8.36 -30.42 -29.10
C LYS A 2 -9.16 -29.61 -28.07
N THR A 3 -10.47 -29.46 -28.27
CA THR A 3 -11.35 -28.72 -27.34
C THR A 3 -11.45 -29.35 -25.95
N LYS A 4 -11.43 -30.68 -25.87
CA LYS A 4 -11.45 -31.40 -24.59
C LYS A 4 -10.14 -31.19 -23.83
N ILE A 5 -9.01 -31.27 -24.52
CA ILE A 5 -7.69 -30.99 -23.94
C ILE A 5 -7.64 -29.55 -23.41
N LEU A 6 -8.09 -28.57 -24.20
CA LEU A 6 -8.12 -27.16 -23.78
C LEU A 6 -8.93 -26.94 -22.49
N PHE A 7 -10.17 -27.46 -22.43
CA PHE A 7 -11.00 -27.30 -21.23
C PHE A 7 -10.43 -28.04 -20.02
N THR A 8 -9.81 -29.21 -20.23
CA THR A 8 -9.11 -29.94 -19.15
C THR A 8 -7.90 -29.18 -18.64
N SER A 9 -7.07 -28.62 -19.52
CA SER A 9 -5.94 -27.78 -19.13
C SER A 9 -6.40 -26.53 -18.37
N ALA A 10 -7.42 -25.84 -18.88
CA ALA A 10 -7.99 -24.66 -18.22
C ALA A 10 -8.50 -25.01 -16.82
N PHE A 11 -9.25 -26.11 -16.68
CA PHE A 11 -9.77 -26.55 -15.38
C PHE A 11 -8.66 -26.79 -14.35
N PHE A 12 -7.59 -27.52 -14.72
CA PHE A 12 -6.47 -27.75 -13.80
C PHE A 12 -5.72 -26.46 -13.47
N LEU A 13 -5.51 -25.58 -14.44
CA LEU A 13 -4.94 -24.25 -14.20
C LEU A 13 -5.82 -23.43 -13.24
N GLY A 14 -7.14 -23.47 -13.42
CA GLY A 14 -8.09 -22.82 -12.53
C GLY A 14 -8.01 -23.36 -11.10
N LEU A 15 -7.91 -24.69 -10.92
CA LEU A 15 -7.69 -25.29 -9.60
C LEU A 15 -6.38 -24.85 -8.96
N ILE A 16 -5.28 -24.79 -9.73
CA ILE A 16 -3.98 -24.33 -9.24
C ILE A 16 -4.07 -22.87 -8.79
N LEU A 17 -4.60 -21.97 -9.63
CA LEU A 17 -4.73 -20.56 -9.30
C LEU A 17 -5.67 -20.31 -8.11
N LEU A 18 -6.77 -21.06 -8.02
CA LEU A 18 -7.67 -21.00 -6.86
C LEU A 18 -6.95 -21.48 -5.59
N GLY A 19 -6.19 -22.56 -5.68
CA GLY A 19 -5.36 -23.07 -4.58
C GLY A 19 -4.32 -22.05 -4.11
N ILE A 20 -3.66 -21.35 -5.05
CA ILE A 20 -2.73 -20.26 -4.75
C ILE A 20 -3.43 -19.14 -3.97
N ASN A 21 -4.59 -18.66 -4.43
CA ASN A 21 -5.32 -17.62 -3.71
C ASN A 21 -5.77 -18.06 -2.32
N ILE A 22 -6.23 -19.31 -2.17
CA ILE A 22 -6.65 -19.84 -0.87
C ILE A 22 -5.44 -19.94 0.07
N SER A 23 -4.29 -20.36 -0.43
CA SER A 23 -3.06 -20.42 0.37
C SER A 23 -2.64 -19.06 0.90
N GLY A 24 -2.92 -17.98 0.15
CA GLY A 24 -2.66 -16.60 0.57
C GLY A 24 -3.41 -16.15 1.83
N PHE A 25 -4.48 -16.83 2.24
CA PHE A 25 -5.13 -16.55 3.54
C PHE A 25 -4.31 -17.04 4.74
N PHE A 26 -3.34 -17.93 4.51
CA PHE A 26 -2.54 -18.56 5.56
C PHE A 26 -1.07 -18.12 5.52
N ILE A 27 -0.68 -17.32 4.53
CA ILE A 27 0.67 -16.82 4.37
C ILE A 27 0.59 -15.30 4.54
N PRO A 28 1.19 -14.73 5.60
CA PRO A 28 1.14 -13.29 5.82
C PRO A 28 1.89 -12.54 4.73
N LEU A 29 1.41 -11.32 4.41
CA LEU A 29 2.13 -10.43 3.50
C LEU A 29 3.39 -9.84 4.16
N ARG A 30 3.38 -9.68 5.49
CA ARG A 30 4.53 -9.19 6.27
C ARG A 30 5.64 -10.22 6.26
N SER A 31 6.86 -9.76 6.00
CA SER A 31 8.06 -10.58 6.19
C SER A 31 8.50 -10.55 7.65
N GLU A 32 8.78 -11.72 8.24
CA GLU A 32 9.38 -11.80 9.57
C GLU A 32 10.76 -11.12 9.63
N ARG A 33 11.47 -11.05 8.49
CA ARG A 33 12.78 -10.41 8.39
C ARG A 33 12.74 -8.89 8.57
N LEU A 34 11.57 -8.26 8.46
CA LEU A 34 11.41 -6.84 8.80
C LEU A 34 11.64 -6.55 10.28
N LEU A 35 11.48 -7.56 11.15
CA LEU A 35 11.71 -7.46 12.59
C LEU A 35 13.18 -7.66 12.97
N GLU A 36 14.02 -8.03 12.02
CA GLU A 36 15.46 -8.21 12.22
C GLU A 36 16.17 -6.90 11.84
N GLU A 37 16.57 -6.06 12.80
CA GLU A 37 17.28 -4.78 12.55
C GLU A 37 18.49 -4.95 11.62
N THR A 38 19.16 -6.11 11.68
CA THR A 38 20.31 -6.41 10.82
C THR A 38 19.96 -6.69 9.36
N ALA A 39 18.69 -6.94 9.02
CA ALA A 39 18.29 -7.39 7.68
C ALA A 39 18.47 -6.31 6.62
N TYR A 40 18.31 -5.04 6.97
CA TYR A 40 18.45 -3.89 6.06
C TYR A 40 19.72 -3.05 6.30
N GLY A 41 20.55 -3.41 7.29
CA GLY A 41 21.83 -2.74 7.55
C GLY A 41 21.66 -1.26 7.89
N HIS A 42 22.53 -0.39 7.36
CA HIS A 42 22.47 1.07 7.55
C HIS A 42 21.62 1.79 6.49
N LYS A 43 20.67 1.10 5.86
CA LYS A 43 19.86 1.67 4.75
C LYS A 43 18.67 2.49 5.24
N THR A 44 18.26 2.28 6.48
CA THR A 44 17.28 3.09 7.21
C THR A 44 17.59 2.96 8.70
N ASP A 45 17.32 4.03 9.45
CA ASP A 45 17.41 4.04 10.91
C ASP A 45 16.03 3.79 11.56
N ASP A 46 14.99 3.64 10.74
CA ASP A 46 13.63 3.35 11.18
C ASP A 46 13.49 1.98 11.84
N GLN A 47 12.54 1.88 12.76
CA GLN A 47 12.16 0.64 13.40
C GLN A 47 10.66 0.43 13.31
N ILE A 48 10.24 -0.84 13.25
CA ILE A 48 8.81 -1.18 13.35
C ILE A 48 8.48 -1.36 14.83
N ASP A 49 7.79 -0.37 15.39
CA ASP A 49 7.35 -0.36 16.78
C ASP A 49 5.99 -1.05 16.98
N LEU A 50 5.17 -1.13 15.92
CA LEU A 50 3.84 -1.75 15.95
C LEU A 50 3.73 -2.94 15.00
N SER A 51 3.21 -4.05 15.52
CA SER A 51 2.75 -5.14 14.66
C SER A 51 1.59 -4.68 13.76
N ALA A 52 1.36 -5.39 12.66
CA ALA A 52 0.26 -5.08 11.75
C ALA A 52 -1.10 -5.12 12.49
N ASP A 53 -1.29 -6.10 13.36
CA ASP A 53 -2.55 -6.27 14.11
C ASP A 53 -2.76 -5.14 15.12
N GLU A 54 -1.71 -4.71 15.84
CA GLU A 54 -1.79 -3.58 16.77
C GLU A 54 -2.09 -2.28 16.03
N ALA A 55 -1.38 -2.01 14.93
CA ALA A 55 -1.61 -0.83 14.10
C ALA A 55 -3.04 -0.82 13.53
N LEU A 56 -3.51 -1.94 12.99
CA LEU A 56 -4.89 -2.07 12.51
C LEU A 56 -5.89 -1.89 13.64
N GLN A 57 -5.66 -2.43 14.83
CA GLN A 57 -6.56 -2.26 15.97
C GLN A 57 -6.66 -0.79 16.40
N ILE A 58 -5.53 -0.08 16.47
CA ILE A 58 -5.50 1.35 16.81
C ILE A 58 -6.24 2.16 15.75
N LEU A 59 -5.94 1.90 14.47
CA LEU A 59 -6.60 2.59 13.37
C LEU A 59 -8.10 2.28 13.36
N GLU A 60 -8.52 1.02 13.50
CA GLU A 60 -9.93 0.62 13.50
C GLU A 60 -10.73 1.17 14.69
N TYR A 61 -10.08 1.43 15.83
CA TYR A 61 -10.75 2.02 16.99
C TYR A 61 -11.36 3.40 16.65
N SER A 62 -12.67 3.52 16.88
CA SER A 62 -13.49 4.64 16.38
C SER A 62 -14.26 5.34 17.51
N GLY A 63 -13.57 5.75 18.58
CA GLY A 63 -14.22 6.36 19.74
C GLY A 63 -14.06 7.87 19.82
N GLY A 64 -15.09 8.65 19.44
CA GLY A 64 -15.34 10.04 19.91
C GLY A 64 -14.22 11.08 19.81
N ILE A 65 -13.13 10.78 19.10
CA ILE A 65 -11.95 11.63 18.93
C ILE A 65 -12.23 12.78 17.97
N SER A 66 -11.55 13.92 18.16
CA SER A 66 -11.64 15.05 17.24
C SER A 66 -11.01 14.70 15.87
N GLU A 67 -11.29 15.51 14.85
CA GLU A 67 -10.65 15.37 13.53
C GLU A 67 -9.12 15.44 13.66
N GLU A 68 -8.62 16.40 14.44
CA GLU A 68 -7.19 16.55 14.73
C GLU A 68 -6.59 15.33 15.42
N ASP A 69 -7.26 14.80 16.44
CA ASP A 69 -6.80 13.59 17.14
C ASP A 69 -6.81 12.37 16.21
N THR A 70 -7.76 12.29 15.28
CA THR A 70 -7.82 11.23 14.26
C THR A 70 -6.62 11.33 13.32
N ILE A 71 -6.25 12.55 12.89
CA ILE A 71 -5.09 12.78 12.04
C ILE A 71 -3.81 12.42 12.78
N LYS A 72 -3.61 12.93 14.00
CA LYS A 72 -2.41 12.64 14.81
C LYS A 72 -2.25 11.15 15.08
N THR A 73 -3.30 10.50 15.58
CA THR A 73 -3.29 9.06 15.85
C THR A 73 -2.96 8.27 14.60
N GLY A 74 -3.60 8.60 13.46
CA GLY A 74 -3.30 7.94 12.19
C GLY A 74 -1.85 8.14 11.75
N THR A 75 -1.33 9.36 11.89
CA THR A 75 0.03 9.74 11.48
C THR A 75 1.08 8.96 12.27
N GLU A 76 0.99 8.98 13.60
CA GLU A 76 1.89 8.25 14.49
C GLU A 76 1.76 6.74 14.34
N THR A 77 0.55 6.22 14.11
CA THR A 77 0.35 4.78 13.97
C THR A 77 0.94 4.25 12.67
N VAL A 78 0.86 5.03 11.58
CA VAL A 78 1.45 4.62 10.29
C VAL A 78 2.97 4.63 10.36
N GLU A 79 3.57 5.67 10.93
CA GLU A 79 5.04 5.75 11.08
C GLU A 79 5.57 4.55 11.86
N LYS A 80 4.99 4.26 13.04
CA LYS A 80 5.38 3.10 13.86
C LYS A 80 5.15 1.73 13.22
N ALA A 81 4.30 1.64 12.21
CA ALA A 81 3.90 0.37 11.61
C ALA A 81 4.62 0.06 10.28
N ILE A 82 5.26 1.06 9.66
CA ILE A 82 5.82 0.98 8.32
C ILE A 82 7.30 1.33 8.35
N LEU A 83 8.14 0.38 7.97
CA LEU A 83 9.57 0.64 7.72
C LEU A 83 9.75 1.43 6.42
N HIS A 84 10.47 2.56 6.44
CA HIS A 84 10.88 3.25 5.21
C HIS A 84 12.02 2.49 4.53
N TYR A 85 11.69 1.70 3.51
CA TYR A 85 12.67 0.94 2.73
C TYR A 85 12.18 0.65 1.31
N TRP A 86 13.04 0.86 0.31
CA TRP A 86 12.64 0.70 -1.10
C TRP A 86 13.74 0.18 -2.03
N ASP A 87 14.79 -0.40 -1.46
CA ASP A 87 15.89 -0.96 -2.22
C ASP A 87 15.48 -2.27 -2.91
N ASP A 88 15.98 -2.47 -4.13
CA ASP A 88 15.62 -3.62 -4.99
C ASP A 88 16.11 -4.97 -4.45
N GLU A 89 17.12 -4.96 -3.58
CA GLU A 89 17.80 -6.14 -3.05
C GLU A 89 16.88 -7.04 -2.22
N LEU A 90 16.03 -6.43 -1.39
CA LEU A 90 15.12 -7.13 -0.48
C LEU A 90 13.66 -6.99 -0.92
N ALA A 91 13.41 -6.51 -2.15
CA ALA A 91 12.05 -6.23 -2.63
C ALA A 91 11.13 -7.47 -2.65
N ASP A 92 11.68 -8.64 -2.95
CA ASP A 92 10.93 -9.90 -2.90
C ASP A 92 10.72 -10.38 -1.47
N GLU A 93 11.75 -10.23 -0.64
CA GLU A 93 11.78 -10.73 0.73
C GLU A 93 10.86 -9.93 1.65
N PHE A 94 10.79 -8.61 1.47
CA PHE A 94 9.92 -7.72 2.22
C PHE A 94 8.52 -7.57 1.58
N GLY A 95 8.23 -8.32 0.51
CA GLY A 95 6.92 -8.27 -0.15
C GLY A 95 6.61 -6.95 -0.87
N LEU A 96 7.63 -6.12 -1.16
CA LEU A 96 7.47 -4.95 -2.03
C LEU A 96 6.98 -5.37 -3.42
N ARG A 97 7.52 -6.49 -3.94
CA ARG A 97 6.88 -7.23 -5.02
C ARG A 97 5.75 -8.05 -4.42
N VAL A 98 4.52 -7.76 -4.84
CA VAL A 98 3.34 -8.49 -4.35
C VAL A 98 3.55 -9.99 -4.61
N PRO A 99 3.55 -10.84 -3.56
CA PRO A 99 3.76 -12.26 -3.72
C PRO A 99 2.66 -12.92 -4.56
N MET A 100 2.99 -14.02 -5.23
CA MET A 100 2.04 -14.74 -6.09
C MET A 100 0.80 -15.22 -5.32
N HIS A 101 0.97 -15.62 -4.05
CA HIS A 101 -0.14 -16.07 -3.19
C HIS A 101 -1.06 -14.92 -2.76
N GLU A 102 -0.57 -13.68 -2.69
CA GLU A 102 -1.41 -12.51 -2.43
C GLU A 102 -2.17 -12.10 -3.69
N ASN A 103 -1.47 -11.89 -4.81
CA ASN A 103 -2.11 -11.56 -6.08
C ASN A 103 -1.22 -11.95 -7.28
N TRP A 104 -1.49 -13.11 -7.88
CA TRP A 104 -0.74 -13.62 -9.02
C TRP A 104 -0.79 -12.72 -10.28
N ILE A 105 -1.79 -11.83 -10.41
CA ILE A 105 -1.87 -10.86 -11.50
C ILE A 105 -0.84 -9.74 -11.29
N LEU A 106 -0.76 -9.18 -10.08
CA LEU A 106 0.23 -8.17 -9.73
C LEU A 106 1.64 -8.76 -9.76
N TRP A 107 1.82 -9.97 -9.23
CA TRP A 107 3.07 -10.72 -9.31
C TRP A 107 3.51 -10.92 -10.76
N GLY A 108 2.63 -11.40 -11.65
CA GLY A 108 2.95 -11.54 -13.07
C GLY A 108 3.25 -10.19 -13.75
N GLY A 109 2.48 -9.16 -13.40
CA GLY A 109 2.68 -7.78 -13.83
C GLY A 109 4.08 -7.25 -13.49
N SER A 110 4.63 -7.64 -12.33
CA SER A 110 5.98 -7.25 -11.90
C SER A 110 7.10 -7.79 -12.78
N HIS A 111 6.87 -8.88 -13.51
CA HIS A 111 7.83 -9.44 -14.45
C HIS A 111 7.67 -8.89 -15.86
N ILE A 112 6.47 -8.44 -16.23
CA ILE A 112 6.15 -7.90 -17.56
C ILE A 112 6.42 -6.40 -17.63
N MET A 113 6.08 -5.69 -16.54
CA MET A 113 6.20 -4.24 -16.39
C MET A 113 6.80 -3.91 -15.01
N PRO A 114 8.07 -4.29 -14.77
CA PRO A 114 8.73 -4.14 -13.46
C PRO A 114 8.74 -2.70 -12.95
N GLN A 115 8.80 -1.71 -13.83
CA GLN A 115 8.80 -0.29 -13.45
C GLN A 115 7.51 0.16 -12.73
N TYR A 116 6.40 -0.56 -12.89
CA TYR A 116 5.11 -0.22 -12.26
C TYR A 116 4.72 -1.17 -11.13
N PHE A 117 5.13 -2.44 -11.20
CA PHE A 117 4.60 -3.48 -10.31
C PHE A 117 5.66 -4.17 -9.45
N ARG A 118 6.95 -3.89 -9.65
CA ARG A 118 8.00 -4.53 -8.82
C ARG A 118 7.97 -4.07 -7.37
N LYS A 119 7.66 -2.81 -7.13
CA LYS A 119 7.49 -2.22 -5.79
C LYS A 119 6.12 -1.56 -5.76
N TYR A 120 5.10 -2.39 -5.70
CA TYR A 120 3.72 -1.95 -5.90
C TYR A 120 3.22 -1.25 -4.64
N GLU A 121 2.53 -0.13 -4.80
CA GLU A 121 1.92 0.58 -3.67
C GLU A 121 0.42 0.33 -3.62
N PHE A 122 -0.04 -0.02 -2.41
CA PHE A 122 -1.45 -0.18 -2.12
C PHE A 122 -2.10 1.19 -1.94
N CYS A 123 -3.02 1.52 -2.85
CA CYS A 123 -3.75 2.78 -2.86
C CYS A 123 -5.22 2.65 -2.48
N HIS A 124 -5.79 1.45 -2.53
CA HIS A 124 -7.18 1.20 -2.14
C HIS A 124 -7.27 0.35 -0.89
N TYR A 125 -6.58 -0.79 -0.87
CA TYR A 125 -6.47 -1.72 0.26
C TYR A 125 -5.35 -1.27 1.20
N TRP A 126 -5.52 -0.12 1.86
CA TRP A 126 -4.52 0.43 2.77
C TRP A 126 -4.17 -0.53 3.93
N GLU A 127 -5.12 -1.37 4.34
CA GLU A 127 -4.90 -2.42 5.33
C GLU A 127 -3.80 -3.41 4.88
N LYS A 128 -3.68 -3.67 3.56
CA LYS A 128 -2.58 -4.47 2.99
C LYS A 128 -1.24 -3.76 3.05
N GLY A 129 -1.23 -2.42 2.97
CA GLY A 129 -0.03 -1.62 3.20
C GLY A 129 0.48 -1.76 4.64
N ILE A 130 -0.42 -1.66 5.62
CA ILE A 130 -0.12 -1.91 7.04
C ILE A 130 0.33 -3.37 7.25
N GLU A 131 -0.40 -4.34 6.70
CA GLU A 131 -0.03 -5.75 6.78
C GLU A 131 1.41 -5.95 6.29
N ARG A 132 1.75 -5.45 5.10
CA ARG A 132 3.10 -5.55 4.54
C ARG A 132 4.18 -4.94 5.44
N GLY A 133 3.90 -3.81 6.09
CA GLY A 133 4.81 -3.19 7.07
C GLY A 133 6.06 -2.53 6.48
N VAL A 134 6.11 -2.31 5.17
CA VAL A 134 7.23 -1.63 4.49
C VAL A 134 6.74 -0.79 3.32
N GLY A 135 7.37 0.38 3.13
CA GLY A 135 6.94 1.38 2.17
C GLY A 135 7.96 2.47 1.92
N TRP A 136 7.65 3.35 0.98
CA TRP A 136 8.20 4.71 0.92
C TRP A 136 7.22 5.69 1.58
N CYS A 137 7.65 6.94 1.75
CA CYS A 137 6.79 8.03 2.22
C CYS A 137 5.45 8.14 1.45
N SER A 138 5.46 7.79 0.15
CA SER A 138 4.26 7.71 -0.69
C SER A 138 3.29 6.59 -0.28
N GLN A 139 3.79 5.44 0.15
CA GLN A 139 2.97 4.34 0.67
C GLN A 139 2.39 4.71 2.04
N SER A 140 3.20 5.30 2.94
CA SER A 140 2.75 5.78 4.25
C SER A 140 1.66 6.85 4.11
N SER A 141 1.88 7.82 3.22
CA SER A 141 0.89 8.85 2.86
C SER A 141 -0.39 8.27 2.24
N SER A 142 -0.25 7.25 1.39
CA SER A 142 -1.39 6.54 0.82
C SER A 142 -2.23 5.85 1.90
N ILE A 143 -1.58 5.18 2.85
CA ILE A 143 -2.24 4.50 3.96
C ILE A 143 -3.02 5.52 4.79
N LEU A 144 -2.35 6.58 5.25
CA LEU A 144 -2.96 7.62 6.08
C LEU A 144 -4.14 8.29 5.36
N ALA A 145 -3.97 8.70 4.10
CA ALA A 145 -5.03 9.38 3.36
C ALA A 145 -6.27 8.48 3.20
N GLN A 146 -6.09 7.20 2.92
CA GLN A 146 -7.20 6.25 2.77
C GLN A 146 -7.88 5.93 4.11
N TYR A 147 -7.09 5.78 5.18
CA TYR A 147 -7.58 5.65 6.55
C TYR A 147 -8.47 6.83 6.97
N LEU A 148 -8.03 8.07 6.70
CA LEU A 148 -8.74 9.31 7.01
C LEU A 148 -10.03 9.43 6.19
N ARG A 149 -9.97 9.16 4.89
CA ARG A 149 -11.15 9.19 4.00
C ARG A 149 -12.21 8.17 4.42
N LYS A 150 -11.82 7.00 4.96
CA LYS A 150 -12.75 5.99 5.50
C LYS A 150 -13.50 6.50 6.75
N ARG A 151 -13.04 7.60 7.36
CA ARG A 151 -13.62 8.28 8.53
C ARG A 151 -14.21 9.64 8.20
N ASP A 152 -14.51 9.89 6.93
CA ASP A 152 -15.06 11.16 6.44
C ASP A 152 -14.15 12.38 6.74
N VAL A 153 -12.86 12.17 7.00
CA VAL A 153 -11.85 13.23 7.09
C VAL A 153 -11.30 13.47 5.69
N ASN A 154 -11.40 14.71 5.22
CA ASN A 154 -10.82 15.09 3.92
C ASN A 154 -9.31 14.90 3.97
N ALA A 155 -8.72 14.25 2.98
CA ALA A 155 -7.30 13.99 2.93
C ALA A 155 -6.81 13.94 1.49
N ASP A 156 -5.74 14.67 1.19
CA ASP A 156 -5.07 14.73 -0.10
C ASP A 156 -3.60 14.35 0.06
N ILE A 157 -3.10 13.45 -0.77
CA ILE A 157 -1.67 13.14 -0.81
C ILE A 157 -0.97 14.26 -1.57
N TYR A 158 0.01 14.91 -0.95
CA TYR A 158 0.78 16.00 -1.53
C TYR A 158 2.22 15.54 -1.81
N VAL A 159 2.59 15.54 -3.09
CA VAL A 159 3.88 15.05 -3.56
C VAL A 159 4.81 16.24 -3.76
N MET A 160 5.91 16.23 -3.01
CA MET A 160 6.98 17.22 -3.07
C MET A 160 8.24 16.59 -3.65
N TYR A 161 9.25 17.42 -3.90
CA TYR A 161 10.50 16.91 -4.40
C TYR A 161 11.18 16.07 -3.31
N GLY A 162 11.29 14.76 -3.55
CA GLY A 162 11.95 13.81 -2.66
C GLY A 162 11.14 13.43 -1.41
N HIS A 163 9.91 13.93 -1.23
CA HIS A 163 9.08 13.60 -0.07
C HIS A 163 7.58 13.67 -0.36
N VAL A 164 6.78 12.93 0.40
CA VAL A 164 5.31 12.87 0.23
C VAL A 164 4.65 12.94 1.59
N VAL A 165 3.64 13.81 1.71
CA VAL A 165 2.87 14.03 2.94
C VAL A 165 1.37 14.00 2.65
N VAL A 166 0.55 14.14 3.69
CA VAL A 166 -0.91 14.23 3.58
C VAL A 166 -1.39 15.60 4.04
N ILE A 167 -2.20 16.27 3.24
CA ILE A 167 -2.96 17.45 3.64
C ILE A 167 -4.33 16.96 4.12
N ALA A 168 -4.65 17.20 5.38
CA ALA A 168 -5.79 16.57 6.04
C ALA A 168 -6.70 17.55 6.80
N GLY A 169 -7.97 17.15 6.93
CA GLY A 169 -8.97 17.83 7.72
C GLY A 169 -9.53 19.11 7.09
N THR A 170 -10.42 19.73 7.85
CA THR A 170 -11.11 20.97 7.50
C THR A 170 -10.15 22.14 7.44
N LEU A 171 -9.18 22.18 8.35
CA LEU A 171 -8.13 23.21 8.38
C LEU A 171 -7.00 22.96 7.36
N ARG A 172 -7.03 21.81 6.66
CA ARG A 172 -6.01 21.44 5.67
C ARG A 172 -4.59 21.47 6.22
N HIS A 173 -4.43 20.97 7.44
CA HIS A 173 -3.12 20.83 8.08
C HIS A 173 -2.31 19.72 7.42
N VAL A 174 -0.99 19.77 7.59
CA VAL A 174 -0.08 18.77 7.02
C VAL A 174 0.21 17.68 8.05
N ALA A 175 0.13 16.44 7.60
CA ALA A 175 0.50 15.25 8.37
C ALA A 175 1.55 14.48 7.58
N ASP A 176 2.67 14.19 8.24
CA ASP A 176 3.78 13.42 7.70
C ASP A 176 3.83 12.03 8.36
N PRO A 177 3.19 11.01 7.76
CA PRO A 177 3.16 9.67 8.32
C PRO A 177 4.45 8.88 8.10
N ASP A 178 5.43 9.45 7.41
CA ASP A 178 6.76 8.86 7.28
C ASP A 178 7.62 9.22 8.51
N TYR A 179 7.45 10.45 9.00
CA TYR A 179 8.14 10.94 10.20
C TYR A 179 7.25 10.95 11.47
N GLY A 180 5.98 10.54 11.38
CA GLY A 180 5.07 10.59 12.52
C GLY A 180 4.73 12.02 12.98
N VAL A 181 4.97 13.04 12.14
CA VAL A 181 4.87 14.46 12.51
C VAL A 181 3.55 15.05 12.02
N TYR A 182 2.78 15.65 12.94
CA TYR A 182 1.65 16.51 12.61
C TYR A 182 2.04 17.98 12.67
N LEU A 183 1.76 18.72 11.59
CA LEU A 183 2.07 20.13 11.42
C LEU A 183 0.76 20.94 11.39
N PRO A 184 0.49 21.80 12.38
CA PRO A 184 -0.75 22.58 12.48
C PRO A 184 -0.73 23.82 11.56
N PHE A 185 -0.31 23.62 10.30
CA PHE A 185 -0.15 24.65 9.28
C PHE A 185 -0.62 24.13 7.94
N THR A 186 -1.08 25.03 7.06
CA THR A 186 -1.35 24.66 5.68
C THR A 186 -0.05 24.47 4.90
N ILE A 187 -0.14 23.79 3.76
CA ILE A 187 1.03 23.58 2.91
C ILE A 187 1.59 24.92 2.39
N GLU A 188 0.73 25.90 2.12
CA GLU A 188 1.14 27.23 1.65
C GLU A 188 1.90 28.02 2.72
N GLU A 189 1.51 27.90 3.99
CA GLU A 189 2.23 28.50 5.10
C GLU A 189 3.64 27.90 5.21
N ILE A 190 3.74 26.57 5.17
CA ILE A 190 5.02 25.86 5.24
C ILE A 190 5.91 26.18 4.03
N GLU A 191 5.37 26.19 2.81
CA GLU A 191 6.16 26.52 1.62
C GLU A 191 6.64 27.98 1.61
N SER A 192 5.98 28.87 2.36
CA SER A 192 6.39 30.28 2.52
C SER A 192 7.51 30.48 3.55
N ASP A 193 7.56 29.64 4.58
CA ASP A 193 8.61 29.61 5.60
C ASP A 193 8.94 28.17 6.04
N PRO A 194 9.69 27.39 5.23
CA PRO A 194 9.94 25.97 5.51
C PRO A 194 10.65 25.71 6.84
N GLU A 195 11.41 26.68 7.36
CA GLU A 195 12.10 26.55 8.64
C GLU A 195 11.14 26.43 9.83
N MET A 196 9.88 26.86 9.69
CA MET A 196 8.88 26.80 10.75
C MET A 196 8.57 25.36 11.23
N ILE A 197 8.84 24.35 10.39
CA ILE A 197 8.58 22.95 10.74
C ILE A 197 9.69 22.36 11.60
N ARG A 198 10.89 22.96 11.62
CA ARG A 198 12.08 22.41 12.30
C ARG A 198 11.82 22.00 13.76
N PRO A 199 11.12 22.80 14.59
CA PRO A 199 10.83 22.40 15.97
C PRO A 199 9.96 21.15 16.07
N TYR A 200 9.05 20.91 15.13
CA TYR A 200 8.13 19.76 15.17
C TYR A 200 8.87 18.45 14.92
N TYR A 201 9.79 18.43 13.96
CA TYR A 201 10.63 17.25 13.71
C TYR A 201 11.68 17.06 14.81
N ALA A 202 12.21 18.16 15.39
CA ALA A 202 13.10 18.07 16.54
C ALA A 202 12.40 17.48 17.78
N ASP A 203 11.16 17.89 18.04
CA ASP A 203 10.34 17.36 19.14
C ASP A 203 9.98 15.88 18.93
N ALA A 204 9.88 15.43 17.67
CA ALA A 204 9.72 14.02 17.31
C ALA A 204 11.01 13.20 17.42
N GLY A 205 12.17 13.84 17.69
CA GLY A 205 13.43 13.16 17.97
C GLY A 205 14.39 13.02 16.79
N TYR A 206 14.08 13.59 15.63
CA TYR A 206 14.93 13.50 14.44
C TYR A 206 16.21 14.34 14.58
N SER A 207 17.27 13.87 13.92
CA SER A 207 18.57 14.55 13.89
C SER A 207 18.53 15.84 13.06
N ALA A 208 19.49 16.74 13.31
CA ALA A 208 19.59 17.99 12.55
C ALA A 208 19.76 17.78 11.03
N GLU A 209 20.35 16.65 10.63
CA GLU A 209 20.53 16.28 9.21
C GLU A 209 19.19 15.90 8.58
N GLU A 210 18.44 14.99 9.20
CA GLU A 210 17.10 14.56 8.76
C GLU A 210 16.13 15.74 8.71
N ILE A 211 16.11 16.57 9.75
CA ILE A 211 15.28 17.78 9.75
C ILE A 211 15.69 18.71 8.61
N GLY A 212 16.98 18.82 8.31
CA GLY A 212 17.46 19.58 7.16
C GLY A 212 16.97 19.03 5.81
N ILE A 213 16.83 17.70 5.68
CA ILE A 213 16.24 17.05 4.50
C ILE A 213 14.75 17.39 4.40
N ALA A 214 14.00 17.22 5.49
CA ALA A 214 12.57 17.53 5.54
C ALA A 214 12.29 19.00 5.17
N VAL A 215 12.98 19.96 5.80
CA VAL A 215 12.85 21.40 5.51
C VAL A 215 13.12 21.70 4.03
N ARG A 216 14.18 21.11 3.45
CA ARG A 216 14.48 21.28 2.01
C ARG A 216 13.40 20.70 1.10
N ALA A 217 12.75 19.60 1.49
CA ALA A 217 11.66 19.02 0.70
C ALA A 217 10.44 19.95 0.62
N PHE A 218 10.17 20.71 1.69
CA PHE A 218 9.10 21.71 1.71
C PHE A 218 9.46 22.99 0.95
N ASP A 219 10.74 23.36 0.84
CA ASP A 219 11.15 24.56 0.09
C ASP A 219 10.87 24.43 -1.42
N PRO A 220 9.98 25.25 -2.02
CA PRO A 220 9.71 25.21 -3.45
C PRO A 220 10.89 25.69 -4.31
N ASN A 221 11.85 26.41 -3.72
CA ASN A 221 13.02 26.97 -4.40
C ASN A 221 14.29 26.13 -4.18
N ALA A 222 14.25 25.08 -3.36
CA ALA A 222 15.39 24.21 -3.15
C ALA A 222 15.87 23.60 -4.48
N GLU A 223 17.19 23.48 -4.62
CA GLU A 223 17.81 22.97 -5.85
C GLU A 223 17.31 21.54 -6.14
N LYS A 224 16.58 21.39 -7.27
CA LYS A 224 16.05 20.11 -7.74
C LYS A 224 17.18 19.24 -8.28
N LEU A 225 17.93 18.58 -7.40
CA LEU A 225 19.14 17.84 -7.74
C LEU A 225 18.93 16.61 -8.66
N ILE A 226 17.71 16.08 -8.84
CA ILE A 226 17.49 14.75 -9.42
C ILE A 226 16.43 14.72 -10.54
N ALA A 227 15.59 15.75 -10.71
CA ALA A 227 14.59 15.77 -11.78
C ALA A 227 14.18 17.19 -12.22
N PRO A 228 14.71 17.72 -13.34
CA PRO A 228 14.36 19.06 -13.83
C PRO A 228 12.87 19.23 -14.20
N ASP A 229 12.15 18.13 -14.45
CA ASP A 229 10.74 18.14 -14.84
C ASP A 229 9.76 17.76 -13.70
N PHE A 230 10.22 17.71 -12.44
CA PHE A 230 9.34 17.40 -11.31
C PHE A 230 8.34 18.55 -11.05
N VAL A 231 7.06 18.22 -11.06
CA VAL A 231 5.93 19.09 -10.71
C VAL A 231 5.35 18.59 -9.39
N ARG A 232 5.18 19.49 -8.41
CA ARG A 232 4.44 19.18 -7.18
C ARG A 232 2.97 18.93 -7.54
N TYR A 233 2.36 17.87 -7.02
CA TYR A 233 0.97 17.56 -7.35
C TYR A 233 0.25 16.87 -6.20
N SER A 234 -1.07 17.02 -6.18
CA SER A 234 -1.96 16.21 -5.37
C SER A 234 -2.59 15.11 -6.23
N ASP A 235 -2.92 13.96 -5.61
CA ASP A 235 -3.50 12.75 -6.25
C ASP A 235 -2.50 11.66 -6.71
N TYR A 236 -1.44 11.40 -5.92
CA TYR A 236 -0.51 10.27 -6.12
C TYR A 236 -1.21 8.92 -6.33
N CYS A 237 -2.25 8.65 -5.53
CA CYS A 237 -3.14 7.50 -5.67
C CYS A 237 -4.40 7.86 -6.48
N ALA A 238 -4.16 8.27 -7.74
CA ALA A 238 -5.22 8.65 -8.68
C ALA A 238 -6.34 7.60 -8.74
N LEU A 239 -7.56 8.06 -9.03
CA LEU A 239 -8.74 7.21 -9.14
C LEU A 239 -8.50 5.96 -10.02
N ARG A 240 -7.72 6.11 -11.10
CA ARG A 240 -7.35 5.01 -12.01
C ARG A 240 -6.58 3.90 -11.31
N HIS A 241 -5.62 4.24 -10.44
CA HIS A 241 -4.83 3.24 -9.71
C HIS A 241 -5.70 2.48 -8.71
N ARG A 242 -6.57 3.20 -7.99
CA ARG A 242 -7.53 2.60 -7.05
C ARG A 242 -8.49 1.64 -7.75
N ILE A 243 -9.06 2.04 -8.89
CA ILE A 243 -9.94 1.18 -9.69
C ILE A 243 -9.18 -0.04 -10.21
N PHE A 244 -7.96 0.16 -10.73
CA PHE A 244 -7.13 -0.95 -11.20
C PHE A 244 -6.88 -1.98 -10.09
N GLU A 245 -6.52 -1.51 -8.89
CA GLU A 245 -6.30 -2.36 -7.72
C GLU A 245 -7.54 -3.17 -7.36
N GLN A 246 -8.72 -2.54 -7.30
CA GLN A 246 -10.00 -3.25 -7.09
C GLN A 246 -10.24 -4.32 -8.15
N VAL A 247 -10.03 -3.98 -9.43
CA VAL A 247 -10.25 -4.91 -10.54
C VAL A 247 -9.33 -6.12 -10.41
N VAL A 248 -8.03 -5.95 -10.16
CA VAL A 248 -7.12 -7.11 -10.06
C VAL A 248 -7.42 -7.97 -8.84
N TYR A 249 -7.92 -7.38 -7.75
CA TYR A 249 -8.34 -8.13 -6.56
C TYR A 249 -9.66 -8.90 -6.77
N ILE A 250 -10.53 -8.46 -7.69
CA ILE A 250 -11.68 -9.24 -8.13
C ILE A 250 -11.25 -10.33 -9.12
N LEU A 251 -10.42 -9.96 -10.11
CA LEU A 251 -10.00 -10.85 -11.18
C LEU A 251 -9.17 -12.03 -10.68
N LYS A 252 -8.38 -11.86 -9.61
CA LYS A 252 -7.62 -12.97 -9.01
C LYS A 252 -8.53 -14.14 -8.65
N TRP A 253 -9.78 -13.89 -8.25
CA TRP A 253 -10.80 -14.90 -7.95
C TRP A 253 -11.66 -15.30 -9.14
N LEU A 254 -12.09 -14.33 -9.93
CA LEU A 254 -13.01 -14.57 -11.05
C LEU A 254 -12.38 -15.44 -12.14
N ILE A 255 -11.11 -15.22 -12.50
CA ILE A 255 -10.43 -15.96 -13.55
C ILE A 255 -10.35 -17.47 -13.24
N PRO A 256 -9.88 -17.90 -12.04
CA PRO A 256 -9.91 -19.32 -11.65
C PRO A 256 -11.31 -19.95 -11.76
N ILE A 257 -12.36 -19.25 -11.31
CA ILE A 257 -13.74 -19.73 -11.37
C ILE A 257 -14.18 -19.94 -12.83
N LEU A 258 -13.88 -18.98 -13.71
CA LEU A 258 -14.21 -19.07 -15.14
C LEU A 258 -13.47 -20.23 -15.83
N PHE A 259 -12.28 -20.59 -15.37
CA PHE A 259 -11.53 -21.74 -15.88
C PHE A 259 -12.11 -23.09 -15.40
N ILE A 260 -12.67 -23.13 -14.20
CA ILE A 260 -13.26 -24.34 -13.61
C ILE A 260 -14.69 -24.61 -14.14
N ALA A 261 -15.50 -23.56 -14.25
CA ALA A 261 -16.95 -23.64 -14.48
C ALA A 261 -17.39 -24.47 -15.71
N PRO A 262 -16.74 -24.39 -16.89
CA PRO A 262 -17.21 -25.11 -18.08
C PRO A 262 -17.24 -26.64 -17.90
N LEU A 263 -16.20 -27.22 -17.28
CA LEU A 263 -16.15 -28.66 -17.05
C LEU A 263 -17.14 -29.10 -15.96
N VAL A 264 -17.23 -28.35 -14.86
CA VAL A 264 -18.22 -28.62 -13.79
C VAL A 264 -19.64 -28.60 -14.35
N TYR A 265 -19.98 -27.57 -15.12
CA TYR A 265 -21.28 -27.46 -15.77
C TYR A 265 -21.54 -28.61 -16.74
N SER A 266 -20.55 -29.00 -17.55
CA SER A 266 -20.68 -30.12 -18.49
C SER A 266 -20.91 -31.47 -17.80
N ALA A 267 -20.27 -31.70 -16.65
CA ALA A 267 -20.41 -32.91 -15.85
C ALA A 267 -21.80 -32.95 -15.17
N TYR A 268 -22.22 -31.83 -14.56
CA TYR A 268 -23.54 -31.69 -13.96
C TYR A 268 -24.67 -31.96 -14.97
N ARG A 269 -24.58 -31.39 -16.17
CA ARG A 269 -25.57 -31.60 -17.23
C ARG A 269 -25.64 -33.07 -17.67
N ARG A 270 -24.51 -33.76 -17.76
CA ARG A 270 -24.47 -35.18 -18.16
C ARG A 270 -25.18 -36.06 -17.13
N ASN A 271 -24.88 -35.87 -15.84
CA ASN A 271 -25.49 -36.63 -14.75
C ASN A 271 -27.02 -36.43 -14.70
N ASN A 272 -27.51 -35.20 -14.90
CA ASN A 272 -28.95 -34.92 -14.92
C ASN A 272 -29.66 -35.59 -16.11
N LEU A 273 -29.03 -35.65 -17.29
CA LEU A 273 -29.61 -36.33 -18.46
C LEU A 273 -29.64 -37.85 -18.30
N GLU A 274 -28.65 -38.43 -17.62
CA GLU A 274 -28.64 -39.85 -17.28
C GLU A 274 -29.75 -40.19 -16.28
N HIS A 275 -29.97 -39.35 -15.26
CA HIS A 275 -31.06 -39.52 -14.29
C HIS A 275 -32.46 -39.43 -14.93
N ILE A 276 -32.66 -38.58 -15.94
CA ILE A 276 -33.95 -38.50 -16.67
C ILE A 276 -34.20 -39.76 -17.52
N ARG A 277 -33.15 -40.41 -18.03
CA ARG A 277 -33.27 -41.61 -18.88
C ARG A 277 -33.47 -42.91 -18.10
N SER A 278 -33.16 -42.91 -16.80
CA SER A 278 -33.33 -44.07 -15.91
C SER A 278 -34.68 -44.12 -15.19
N ASN A 279 -35.54 -43.11 -15.39
CA ASN A 279 -36.92 -43.03 -14.90
C ASN A 279 -37.91 -43.17 -16.06
#